data_AF-A0A914XWU8-F1
#
_entry.id   AF-A0A914XWU8-F1
#
_cell.length_a   1.000
_cell.length_b   1.000
_cell.length_c   1.000
_cell.angle_alpha   90.00
_cell.angle_beta   90.00
_cell.angle_gamma   90.00
#
_symmetry.space_group_name_H-M   'P 1'
#
loop_
_entity.id
_entity.type
_entity.pdbx_description
1 polymer ?
#
loop_
_entity_poly.entity_id
_entity_poly.type
_entity_poly.pdbx_seq_one_letter_code
_entity_poly.pdbx_strand_id
1 'polypeptide(L)'
;MATAIDPENIIIEDKKLRGSVELHGSLTRGQLALDWTESLWNEEKMTFGKFCNKRRPIRFVVKYNIPLLDEMIHKTVKKCL
;
A
#
# COMPACT_ATOMS: atom_id res chain seq x y z
N MET A 1 -8.85 0.04 9.32
CA MET A 1 -10.27 0.37 9.51
C MET A 1 -10.55 1.84 9.24
N ALA A 2 -9.91 2.80 9.92
CA ALA A 2 -10.12 4.24 9.68
C ALA A 2 -9.95 4.67 8.22
N THR A 3 -8.93 4.14 7.52
CA THR A 3 -8.74 4.36 6.08
C THR A 3 -9.92 3.94 5.20
N ALA A 4 -10.74 2.98 5.63
CA ALA A 4 -11.94 2.57 4.89
C ALA A 4 -13.16 3.44 5.23
N ILE A 5 -13.16 4.06 6.41
CA ILE A 5 -14.23 4.97 6.87
C ILE A 5 -14.05 6.35 6.23
N ASP A 6 -12.84 6.88 6.29
CA ASP A 6 -12.49 8.20 5.80
C ASP A 6 -11.10 8.17 5.11
N PRO A 7 -11.02 7.62 3.88
CA PRO A 7 -9.76 7.52 3.16
C PRO A 7 -9.15 8.89 2.84
N GLU A 8 -9.98 9.90 2.61
CA GLU A 8 -9.55 11.23 2.13
C GLU A 8 -8.78 12.01 3.20
N ASN A 9 -9.20 11.91 4.46
CA ASN A 9 -8.54 12.63 5.56
C ASN A 9 -7.51 11.77 6.31
N ILE A 10 -7.63 10.45 6.26
CA ILE A 10 -6.69 9.53 6.92
C ILE A 10 -5.44 9.29 6.07
N ILE A 11 -5.55 9.15 4.75
CA ILE A 11 -4.38 8.91 3.89
C ILE A 11 -3.72 10.26 3.58
N ILE A 12 -2.48 10.44 4.05
CA ILE A 12 -1.67 11.63 3.72
C ILE A 12 -0.86 11.39 2.45
N GLU A 13 -0.29 10.19 2.31
CA GLU A 13 0.51 9.81 1.16
C GLU A 13 0.28 8.33 0.83
N ASP A 14 0.10 8.04 -0.45
CA ASP A 14 0.04 6.69 -0.98
C ASP A 14 0.94 6.52 -2.21
N LYS A 15 1.31 5.26 -2.48
CA LYS A 15 2.05 4.86 -3.68
C LYS A 15 1.36 3.68 -4.33
N LYS A 16 1.32 3.67 -5.66
CA LYS A 16 0.83 2.52 -6.44
C LYS A 16 2.04 1.75 -6.93
N LEU A 17 2.18 0.51 -6.47
CA LEU A 17 3.29 -0.38 -6.82
C LEU A 17 2.75 -1.72 -7.29
N ARG A 18 3.47 -2.35 -8.21
CA ARG A 18 3.21 -3.73 -8.61
C ARG A 18 4.06 -4.68 -7.77
N GLY A 19 3.55 -5.86 -7.50
CA GLY A 19 4.29 -6.84 -6.73
C GLY A 19 3.59 -8.18 -6.61
N SER A 20 4.20 -9.06 -5.85
CA SER A 20 3.69 -10.40 -5.54
C SER A 20 4.08 -10.81 -4.12
N VAL A 21 3.43 -11.85 -3.60
CA VAL A 21 3.83 -12.48 -2.33
C VAL A 21 4.78 -13.63 -2.65
N GLU A 22 5.92 -13.67 -1.96
CA GLU A 22 6.86 -14.79 -2.04
C GLU A 22 6.33 -15.99 -1.26
N LEU A 23 6.33 -17.19 -1.86
CA LEU A 23 5.71 -18.39 -1.28
C LEU A 23 6.69 -19.55 -1.05
N HIS A 24 7.85 -19.53 -1.71
CA HIS A 24 8.78 -20.64 -1.79
C HIS A 24 10.14 -20.34 -1.16
N GLY A 25 10.52 -19.06 -1.05
CA GLY A 25 11.76 -18.66 -0.38
C GLY A 25 11.79 -19.08 1.09
N SER A 26 12.81 -19.82 1.51
CA SER A 26 12.93 -20.32 2.90
C SER A 26 13.04 -19.20 3.93
N LEU A 27 13.61 -18.05 3.55
CA LEU A 27 13.82 -16.89 4.42
C LEU A 27 12.83 -15.73 4.19
N THR A 28 12.10 -15.77 3.08
CA THR A 28 11.29 -14.63 2.60
C THR A 28 9.84 -15.00 2.32
N ARG A 29 9.42 -16.24 2.63
CA ARG A 29 8.02 -16.67 2.51
C ARG A 29 7.09 -15.74 3.27
N GLY A 30 6.08 -15.22 2.58
CA GLY A 30 5.10 -14.26 3.08
C GLY A 30 5.47 -12.80 2.86
N GLN A 31 6.71 -12.49 2.47
CA GLN A 31 7.12 -11.12 2.16
C GLN A 31 6.50 -10.64 0.83
N LEU A 32 6.24 -9.34 0.75
CA LEU A 32 5.86 -8.68 -0.49
C LEU A 32 7.12 -8.37 -1.30
N ALA A 33 7.23 -8.94 -2.50
CA ALA A 33 8.23 -8.61 -3.49
C ALA A 33 7.64 -7.56 -4.45
N LEU A 34 8.11 -6.31 -4.32
CA LEU A 34 7.63 -5.17 -5.10
C LEU A 34 8.58 -4.88 -6.27
N ASP A 35 8.00 -4.45 -7.39
CA ASP A 35 8.74 -3.93 -8.53
C ASP A 35 9.07 -2.45 -8.30
N TRP A 36 10.35 -2.17 -8.04
CA TRP A 36 10.88 -0.81 -7.86
C TRP A 36 11.43 -0.23 -9.16
N THR A 37 11.41 -0.99 -10.26
CA THR A 37 11.97 -0.56 -11.53
C THR A 37 11.05 0.39 -12.27
N GLU A 38 9.72 0.31 -12.10
CA GLU A 38 8.77 1.26 -12.74
C GLU A 38 9.07 2.73 -12.41
N SER A 39 9.62 3.05 -11.24
CA SER A 39 10.01 4.44 -10.89
C SER A 39 11.32 4.92 -11.53
N LEU A 40 12.10 4.02 -12.14
CA LEU A 40 13.41 4.32 -12.74
C LEU A 40 13.36 4.50 -14.26
N TRP A 41 12.27 4.09 -14.91
CA TRP A 41 12.18 4.05 -16.37
C TRP A 41 10.98 4.85 -16.86
N ASN A 42 11.19 6.15 -17.08
CA ASN A 42 10.26 6.95 -17.88
C ASN A 42 10.45 6.59 -19.37
N GLU A 43 9.34 6.21 -20.00
CA GLU A 43 9.02 6.27 -21.43
C GLU A 43 9.41 5.17 -22.42
N GLU A 44 10.37 4.26 -22.18
CA GLU A 44 10.59 3.19 -23.17
C GLU A 44 9.95 1.86 -22.79
N LYS A 45 8.95 1.47 -23.60
CA LYS A 45 8.23 0.20 -23.58
C LYS A 45 9.19 -0.99 -23.77
N MET A 46 9.96 -1.32 -22.74
CA MET A 46 10.65 -2.59 -22.69
C MET A 46 9.72 -3.62 -22.05
N THR A 47 9.32 -4.60 -22.87
CA THR A 47 8.68 -5.83 -22.43
C THR A 47 9.70 -6.67 -21.66
N PHE A 48 9.94 -6.32 -20.39
CA PHE A 48 10.77 -7.15 -19.52
C PHE A 48 10.00 -8.42 -19.17
N GLY A 49 10.41 -9.51 -19.80
CA GLY A 49 9.94 -10.85 -19.51
C GLY A 49 10.34 -11.24 -18.09
N LYS A 50 9.43 -11.06 -17.13
CA LYS A 50 9.22 -11.88 -15.90
C LYS A 50 8.26 -11.20 -14.92
N PHE A 51 8.09 -9.88 -14.99
CA PHE A 51 7.06 -9.21 -14.20
C PHE A 51 5.73 -9.23 -14.95
N CYS A 52 4.70 -9.73 -14.26
CA CYS A 52 3.38 -9.87 -14.86
C CYS A 52 2.72 -8.49 -14.96
N ASN A 53 2.94 -7.77 -16.06
CA ASN A 53 2.29 -6.47 -16.35
C ASN A 53 0.76 -6.54 -16.39
N LYS A 54 0.18 -7.76 -16.37
CA LYS A 54 -1.27 -7.99 -16.23
C LYS A 54 -1.80 -7.69 -14.82
N ARG A 55 -0.96 -7.72 -13.78
CA ARG A 55 -1.42 -7.50 -12.40
C ARG A 55 -1.64 -6.02 -12.13
N ARG A 56 -2.85 -5.66 -11.70
CA ARG A 56 -3.17 -4.27 -11.34
C ARG A 56 -2.26 -3.78 -10.21
N PRO A 57 -1.76 -2.53 -10.27
CA PRO A 57 -1.01 -1.94 -9.16
C PRO A 57 -1.82 -1.96 -7.86
N ILE A 58 -1.13 -2.22 -6.75
CA ILE A 58 -1.69 -2.19 -5.40
C ILE A 58 -1.38 -0.82 -4.81
N ARG A 59 -2.37 -0.24 -4.12
CA ARG A 59 -2.22 1.04 -3.40
C ARG A 59 -1.65 0.78 -2.01
N PHE A 60 -0.48 1.32 -1.73
CA PHE A 60 0.20 1.28 -0.44
C PHE A 60 0.06 2.63 0.24
N VAL A 61 -0.53 2.67 1.44
CA VAL A 61 -0.54 3.88 2.29
C VAL A 61 0.83 4.00 2.94
N VAL A 62 1.56 5.06 2.61
CA VAL A 62 2.93 5.32 3.11
C VAL A 62 2.89 6.23 4.32
N LYS A 63 1.94 7.18 4.35
CA LYS A 63 1.74 8.10 5.46
C LYS A 63 0.25 8.26 5.75
N TYR A 64 -0.10 8.28 7.04
CA TYR A 64 -1.48 8.47 7.49
C TYR A 64 -1.57 9.44 8.67
N ASN A 65 -2.75 10.03 8.85
CA ASN A 65 -3.02 11.07 9.84
C ASN A 65 -3.27 10.48 11.24
N ILE A 66 -2.20 10.39 12.04
CA ILE A 66 -2.25 9.84 13.40
C ILE A 66 -3.14 10.69 14.34
N PRO A 67 -3.01 12.03 14.40
CA PRO A 67 -3.88 12.84 15.28
C PRO A 67 -5.37 12.64 15.01
N LEU A 68 -5.78 12.58 13.74
CA LEU A 68 -7.18 12.34 13.37
C LEU A 68 -7.63 10.93 13.76
N LEU A 69 -6.79 9.92 13.51
CA LEU A 69 -7.08 8.54 13.91
C LEU A 69 -7.29 8.44 15.42
N ASP A 70 -6.44 9.09 16.21
CA ASP A 70 -6.54 9.11 17.66
C ASP A 70 -7.82 9.79 18.15
N GLU A 71 -8.19 10.92 17.53
CA GLU A 71 -9.44 11.61 17.80
C GLU A 71 -10.67 10.73 17.49
N MET A 72 -10.65 9.99 16.38
CA MET A 72 -11.73 9.05 16.02
C MET A 72 -11.91 7.97 17.09
N ILE A 73 -10.81 7.43 17.62
CA ILE A 73 -10.84 6.41 18.68
C ILE A 73 -11.41 7.02 19.97
N HIS A 74 -10.88 8.15 20.43
CA HIS A 74 -11.34 8.82 21.64
C HIS A 74 -12.82 9.22 21.59
N LYS A 75 -13.29 9.76 20.46
CA LYS A 75 -14.71 10.08 20.25
C LYS A 75 -15.59 8.83 20.32
N THR A 76 -15.11 7.70 19.79
CA THR A 76 -15.87 6.44 19.82
C THR A 76 -15.99 5.93 21.26
N VAL A 77 -14.89 5.89 22.01
CA VAL A 77 -14.91 5.46 23.42
C VAL A 77 -15.83 6.34 24.27
N LYS A 78 -15.76 7.67 24.11
CA LYS A 78 -16.64 8.62 24.82
C LYS A 78 -18.13 8.51 24.46
N LYS A 79 -18.47 7.90 23.33
CA LYS A 79 -19.87 7.67 22.93
C LYS A 79 -20.43 6.33 23.40
N CYS A 80 -19.55 5.38 23.72
CA CYS A 80 -19.91 4.04 24.16
C CYS A 80 -19.92 3.88 25.69
N LEU A 81 -19.30 4.81 26.41
CA LEU A 81 -19.39 4.99 27.86
C LEU A 81 -20.41 6.08 28.19
#